data_AF-G9EUT7-F1
#
_entry.id   AF-G9EUT7-F1
#
_cell.length_a   1.000
_cell.length_b   1.000
_cell.length_c   1.000
_cell.angle_alpha   90.00
_cell.angle_beta   90.00
_cell.angle_gamma   90.00
#
_symmetry.space_group_name_H-M   'P 1'
#
loop_
_entity.id
_entity.type
_entity.pdbx_description
1 polymer ?
#
loop_
_entity_poly.entity_id
_entity_poly.type
_entity_poly.pdbx_seq_one_letter_code
_entity_poly.pdbx_strand_id
1 'polypeptide(L)'
;MYTLAKIIQYFFPLIALILLIIGIRRRTIHYVISSLWLGLIAILIHFQFSGNQIFGSYFDYINTGIYSFTLLVLLIALMSVLSHLSVDNKLFRYICSFINAFIVVGALLVIINLWINAFFIENKKEGTPVMQVALFDKPKYCHYKYVFYKVSPDGSVMYLCPNYYGFIASVGHLATSPDFVTNQLHLSTKKKHDATKK
;
A
#
# COMPACT_ATOMS: atom_id res chain seq x y z
N MET A 1 -1.41 -2.51 23.77
CA MET A 1 -0.62 -1.87 22.69
C MET A 1 -1.31 -1.88 21.32
N TYR A 2 -2.13 -2.89 20.98
CA TYR A 2 -2.77 -2.99 19.65
C TYR A 2 -3.92 -1.97 19.40
N THR A 3 -4.67 -1.60 20.44
CA THR A 3 -5.80 -0.67 20.34
C THR A 3 -5.36 0.77 20.17
N LEU A 4 -4.37 1.23 20.95
CA LEU A 4 -3.85 2.59 20.87
C LEU A 4 -3.25 2.89 19.49
N ALA A 5 -2.48 1.95 18.93
CA ALA A 5 -1.90 2.09 17.60
C ALA A 5 -2.96 2.18 16.49
N LYS A 6 -4.01 1.36 16.57
CA LYS A 6 -5.15 1.47 15.65
C LYS A 6 -5.82 2.83 15.76
N ILE A 7 -6.09 3.31 16.97
CA ILE A 7 -6.67 4.65 17.20
C ILE A 7 -5.80 5.73 16.54
N ILE A 8 -4.49 5.71 16.78
CA ILE A 8 -3.56 6.68 16.18
C ILE A 8 -3.63 6.67 14.64
N GLN A 9 -3.69 5.49 14.02
CA GLN A 9 -3.79 5.33 12.57
C GLN A 9 -5.05 5.97 11.97
N TYR A 10 -6.17 6.01 12.71
CA TYR A 10 -7.39 6.70 12.26
C TYR A 10 -7.39 8.20 12.56
N PHE A 11 -6.92 8.59 13.75
CA PHE A 11 -7.03 9.98 14.20
C PHE A 11 -6.01 10.90 13.54
N PHE A 12 -4.77 10.45 13.32
CA PHE A 12 -3.73 11.31 12.76
C PHE A 12 -4.06 11.82 11.35
N PRO A 13 -4.53 10.97 10.40
CA PRO A 13 -4.98 11.44 9.09
C PRO A 13 -6.11 12.47 9.17
N LEU A 14 -7.03 12.28 10.12
CA LEU A 14 -8.18 13.17 10.29
C LEU A 14 -7.76 14.53 10.86
N ILE A 15 -6.89 14.54 11.87
CA ILE A 15 -6.30 15.77 12.41
C ILE A 15 -5.49 16.48 11.32
N ALA A 16 -4.67 15.75 10.56
CA ALA A 16 -3.91 16.31 9.44
C ALA A 16 -4.83 16.97 8.41
N LEU A 17 -5.95 16.33 8.05
CA LEU A 17 -6.95 16.92 7.16
C LEU A 17 -7.54 18.22 7.73
N ILE A 18 -7.93 18.23 9.01
CA ILE A 18 -8.50 19.43 9.65
C ILE A 18 -7.49 20.59 9.60
N LEU A 19 -6.23 20.34 9.97
CA LEU A 19 -5.18 21.35 9.92
C LEU A 19 -4.94 21.85 8.48
N LEU A 20 -4.98 20.96 7.49
CA LEU A 20 -4.86 21.34 6.08
C LEU A 20 -5.99 22.28 5.65
N ILE A 21 -7.25 21.92 5.97
CA ILE A 21 -8.42 22.73 5.63
C ILE A 21 -8.33 24.11 6.29
N ILE A 22 -7.98 24.17 7.58
CA ILE A 22 -7.81 25.43 8.31
C ILE A 22 -6.69 26.26 7.69
N GLY A 23 -5.53 25.65 7.42
CA GLY A 23 -4.37 26.31 6.84
C GLY A 23 -4.64 26.90 5.46
N ILE A 24 -5.33 26.16 4.58
CA ILE A 24 -5.72 26.65 3.25
C ILE A 24 -6.75 27.78 3.37
N ARG A 25 -7.81 27.59 4.17
CA ARG A 25 -8.89 28.60 4.28
C ARG A 25 -8.41 29.90 4.92
N ARG A 26 -7.58 29.82 5.96
CA ARG A 26 -7.05 30.99 6.67
C ARG A 26 -5.75 31.53 6.05
N ARG A 27 -5.24 30.90 4.98
CA ARG A 27 -3.96 31.23 4.32
C ARG A 27 -2.78 31.25 5.29
N THR A 28 -2.79 30.35 6.26
CA THR A 28 -1.76 30.26 7.31
C THR A 28 -0.86 29.04 7.08
N ILE A 29 0.33 29.29 6.56
CA ILE A 29 1.26 28.22 6.12
C ILE A 29 1.68 27.28 7.26
N HIS A 30 1.78 27.78 8.50
CA HIS A 30 2.16 26.96 9.65
C HIS A 30 1.21 25.78 9.89
N TYR A 31 -0.10 25.96 9.68
CA TYR A 31 -1.06 24.85 9.81
C TYR A 31 -0.92 23.83 8.68
N VAL A 32 -0.57 24.28 7.47
CA VAL A 32 -0.28 23.39 6.33
C VAL A 32 0.99 22.58 6.60
N ILE A 33 2.04 23.20 7.16
CA ILE A 33 3.29 22.52 7.55
C ILE A 33 3.02 21.52 8.67
N SER A 34 2.22 21.85 9.68
CA SER A 34 1.83 20.91 10.73
C SER A 34 1.03 19.72 10.18
N SER A 35 0.12 19.98 9.23
CA SER A 35 -0.60 18.92 8.51
C SER A 35 0.36 17.99 7.76
N LEU A 36 1.35 18.56 7.06
CA LEU A 36 2.39 17.81 6.34
C LEU A 36 3.15 16.87 7.29
N TRP A 37 3.63 17.37 8.43
CA TRP A 37 4.36 16.57 9.40
C TRP A 37 3.50 15.45 10.00
N LEU A 38 2.26 15.76 10.38
CA LEU A 38 1.34 14.74 10.91
C LEU A 38 1.01 13.67 9.87
N GLY A 39 0.78 14.05 8.61
CA GLY A 39 0.56 13.12 7.50
C GLY A 39 1.78 12.21 7.28
N LEU A 40 2.99 12.76 7.35
CA LEU A 40 4.23 11.99 7.19
C LEU A 40 4.40 10.95 8.30
N ILE A 41 4.19 11.37 9.55
CA ILE A 41 4.25 10.47 10.71
C ILE A 41 3.21 9.36 10.58
N ALA A 42 1.97 9.70 10.19
CA ALA A 42 0.90 8.71 10.01
C ALA A 42 1.27 7.65 8.95
N ILE A 43 1.79 8.08 7.80
CA ILE A 43 2.23 7.19 6.73
C ILE A 43 3.37 6.27 7.18
N LEU A 44 4.37 6.81 7.90
CA LEU A 44 5.48 6.03 8.43
C LEU A 44 5.02 4.98 9.44
N ILE A 45 4.06 5.33 10.30
CA ILE A 45 3.45 4.39 11.23
C ILE A 45 2.78 3.26 10.44
N HIS A 46 1.91 3.56 9.46
CA HIS A 46 1.27 2.51 8.66
C HIS A 46 2.29 1.60 7.96
N PHE A 47 3.38 2.16 7.43
CA PHE A 47 4.44 1.39 6.79
C PHE A 47 5.20 0.50 7.78
N GLN A 48 5.47 0.97 8.99
CA GLN A 48 6.09 0.15 10.04
C GLN A 48 5.16 -0.99 10.48
N PHE A 49 3.87 -0.71 10.62
CA PHE A 49 2.86 -1.73 10.97
C PHE A 49 2.67 -2.78 9.88
N SER A 50 2.94 -2.43 8.62
CA SER A 50 2.92 -3.39 7.51
C SER A 50 4.15 -4.31 7.47
N GLY A 51 5.09 -4.15 8.41
CA GLY A 51 6.37 -4.88 8.39
C GLY A 51 7.35 -4.31 7.37
N ASN A 52 7.22 -3.01 7.03
CA ASN A 52 7.99 -2.32 6.01
C ASN A 52 7.78 -2.89 4.59
N GLN A 53 6.58 -3.41 4.32
CA GLN A 53 6.21 -3.99 3.04
C GLN A 53 4.92 -3.37 2.52
N ILE A 54 4.90 -2.97 1.25
CA ILE A 54 3.70 -2.47 0.55
C ILE A 54 2.83 -3.65 0.10
N PHE A 55 3.47 -4.74 -0.31
CA PHE A 55 2.81 -5.99 -0.66
C PHE A 55 2.80 -6.90 0.56
N GLY A 56 1.62 -7.17 1.10
CA GLY A 56 1.47 -7.94 2.32
C GLY A 56 0.05 -7.88 2.87
N SER A 57 -0.23 -8.73 3.85
CA SER A 57 -1.58 -8.90 4.41
C SER A 57 -2.10 -7.73 5.23
N TYR A 58 -1.25 -6.76 5.57
CA TYR A 58 -1.65 -5.57 6.34
C TYR A 58 -2.54 -4.62 5.52
N PHE A 59 -2.22 -4.44 4.24
CA PHE A 59 -2.95 -3.54 3.35
C PHE A 59 -4.18 -4.24 2.76
N ASP A 60 -5.17 -4.51 3.63
CA ASP A 60 -6.56 -4.81 3.27
C ASP A 60 -7.26 -3.56 2.71
N TYR A 61 -8.54 -3.65 2.32
CA TYR A 61 -9.27 -2.49 1.79
C TYR A 61 -9.33 -1.31 2.76
N ILE A 62 -9.47 -1.57 4.06
CA ILE A 62 -9.61 -0.52 5.08
C ILE A 62 -8.30 0.23 5.25
N ASN A 63 -7.21 -0.49 5.53
CA ASN A 63 -5.88 0.10 5.74
C ASN A 63 -5.35 0.75 4.47
N THR A 64 -5.65 0.18 3.30
CA THR A 64 -5.33 0.78 2.00
C THR A 64 -6.08 2.08 1.77
N GLY A 65 -7.37 2.12 2.13
CA GLY A 65 -8.18 3.34 2.06
C GLY A 65 -7.62 4.44 2.95
N ILE A 66 -7.31 4.13 4.21
CA ILE A 66 -6.73 5.10 5.17
C ILE A 66 -5.38 5.60 4.68
N TYR A 67 -4.50 4.69 4.23
CA TYR A 67 -3.19 5.06 3.73
C TYR A 67 -3.28 5.95 2.49
N SER A 68 -4.13 5.58 1.52
CA SER A 68 -4.35 6.37 0.29
C SER A 68 -4.90 7.75 0.61
N PHE A 69 -5.86 7.83 1.52
CA PHE A 69 -6.42 9.10 1.99
C PHE A 69 -5.34 9.98 2.66
N THR A 70 -4.54 9.40 3.54
CA THR A 70 -3.45 10.09 4.24
C THR A 70 -2.41 10.61 3.24
N LEU A 71 -2.07 9.79 2.25
CA LEU A 71 -1.14 10.16 1.18
C LEU A 71 -1.68 11.33 0.35
N LEU A 72 -2.97 11.35 0.02
CA LEU A 72 -3.60 12.48 -0.69
C LEU A 72 -3.54 13.77 0.14
N VAL A 73 -3.86 13.72 1.43
CA VAL A 73 -3.74 14.89 2.33
C VAL A 73 -2.30 15.39 2.37
N LEU A 74 -1.33 14.48 2.51
CA LEU A 74 0.10 14.81 2.54
C LEU A 74 0.55 15.47 1.23
N LEU A 75 0.12 14.96 0.07
CA LEU A 75 0.45 15.51 -1.24
C LEU A 75 -0.07 16.93 -1.41
N ILE A 76 -1.32 17.17 -1.03
CA ILE A 76 -1.92 18.52 -1.12
C ILE A 76 -1.17 19.48 -0.19
N ALA A 77 -0.83 19.06 1.03
CA ALA A 77 -0.03 19.85 1.94
C ALA A 77 1.35 20.18 1.34
N LEU A 78 2.02 19.19 0.75
CA LEU A 78 3.35 19.34 0.15
C LEU A 78 3.33 20.30 -1.05
N MET A 79 2.36 20.13 -1.96
CA MET A 79 2.18 21.01 -3.10
C MET A 79 1.89 22.46 -2.67
N SER A 80 1.08 22.64 -1.62
CA SER A 80 0.78 23.95 -1.05
C SER A 80 2.03 24.62 -0.46
N VAL A 81 2.86 23.86 0.28
CA VAL A 81 4.15 24.35 0.80
C VAL A 81 5.10 24.72 -0.33
N LEU A 82 5.30 23.84 -1.31
CA LEU A 82 6.18 24.12 -2.46
C LEU A 82 5.72 25.34 -3.25
N SER A 83 4.41 25.49 -3.45
CA SER A 83 3.82 26.66 -4.10
C SER A 83 4.13 27.94 -3.33
N HIS A 84 3.96 27.94 -2.00
CA HIS A 84 4.29 29.08 -1.14
C HIS A 84 5.78 29.46 -1.21
N LEU A 85 6.70 28.48 -1.26
CA LEU A 85 8.13 28.80 -1.41
C LEU A 85 8.47 29.35 -2.81
N SER A 86 7.63 29.07 -3.81
CA SER A 86 7.92 29.36 -5.22
C SER A 86 7.58 30.77 -5.73
N VAL A 87 7.13 31.66 -4.84
CA VAL A 87 6.50 32.95 -5.22
C VAL A 87 7.47 33.90 -5.91
N ASP A 88 8.73 33.97 -5.48
CA ASP A 88 9.61 35.09 -5.86
C ASP A 88 10.52 34.81 -7.07
N ASN A 89 10.76 33.55 -7.45
CA ASN A 89 11.73 33.21 -8.50
C ASN A 89 11.11 32.32 -9.59
N LYS A 90 11.09 32.82 -10.83
CA LYS A 90 10.54 32.11 -12.01
C LYS A 90 11.21 30.76 -12.24
N LEU A 91 12.53 30.66 -12.08
CA LEU A 91 13.27 29.41 -12.27
C LEU A 91 12.91 28.40 -11.18
N PHE A 92 12.82 28.86 -9.94
CA PHE A 92 12.41 28.03 -8.82
C PHE A 92 10.96 27.53 -8.97
N ARG A 93 10.06 28.36 -9.50
CA ARG A 93 8.68 27.94 -9.84
C ARG A 93 8.62 26.82 -10.86
N TYR A 94 9.43 26.87 -11.92
CA TYR A 94 9.49 25.77 -12.90
C TYR A 94 10.01 24.48 -12.28
N ILE A 95 11.06 24.56 -11.45
CA ILE A 95 11.61 23.41 -10.72
C ILE A 95 10.55 22.81 -9.78
N CYS A 96 9.88 23.64 -8.97
CA CYS A 96 8.82 23.19 -8.08
C CYS A 96 7.66 22.53 -8.84
N SER A 97 7.25 23.08 -9.98
CA SER A 97 6.20 22.48 -10.81
C SER A 97 6.62 21.13 -11.38
N PHE A 98 7.87 20.99 -11.81
CA PHE A 98 8.42 19.72 -12.30
C PHE A 98 8.47 18.68 -11.19
N ILE A 99 8.98 19.04 -10.01
CA ILE A 99 9.00 18.19 -8.82
C ILE A 99 7.57 17.75 -8.44
N ASN A 100 6.61 18.67 -8.42
CA ASN A 100 5.20 18.35 -8.15
C ASN A 100 4.64 17.32 -9.14
N ALA A 101 4.95 17.46 -10.44
CA ALA A 101 4.51 16.48 -11.45
C ALA A 101 5.07 15.07 -11.16
N PHE A 102 6.37 14.96 -10.85
CA PHE A 102 6.99 13.68 -10.47
C PHE A 102 6.38 13.09 -9.21
N ILE A 103 6.13 13.91 -8.20
CA ILE A 103 5.51 13.50 -6.93
C ILE A 103 4.09 12.97 -7.18
N VAL A 104 3.28 13.65 -7.99
CA VAL A 104 1.92 13.21 -8.31
C VAL A 104 1.93 11.88 -9.06
N VAL A 105 2.79 11.71 -10.06
CA VAL A 105 2.91 10.45 -10.81
C VAL A 105 3.38 9.31 -9.90
N GLY A 106 4.42 9.56 -9.08
CA GLY A 106 4.94 8.58 -8.12
C GLY A 106 3.89 8.15 -7.09
N ALA A 107 3.14 9.10 -6.55
CA ALA A 107 2.07 8.79 -5.60
C ALA A 107 0.93 8.00 -6.25
N LEU A 108 0.55 8.33 -7.48
CA LEU A 108 -0.48 7.60 -8.22
C LEU A 108 -0.06 6.15 -8.46
N LEU A 109 1.21 5.90 -8.82
CA LEU A 109 1.75 4.55 -8.91
C LEU A 109 1.68 3.81 -7.58
N VAL A 110 2.04 4.45 -6.47
CA VAL A 110 1.94 3.84 -5.12
C VAL A 110 0.50 3.47 -4.79
N ILE A 111 -0.46 4.37 -5.02
CA ILE A 111 -1.89 4.14 -4.76
C ILE A 111 -2.38 2.95 -5.60
N ILE A 112 -2.08 2.91 -6.90
CA ILE A 112 -2.48 1.80 -7.78
C ILE A 112 -1.96 0.47 -7.21
N ASN A 113 -0.68 0.39 -6.85
CA ASN A 113 -0.10 -0.84 -6.32
C ASN A 113 -0.71 -1.25 -4.97
N LEU A 114 -1.00 -0.30 -4.09
CA LEU A 114 -1.70 -0.57 -2.83
C LEU A 114 -3.08 -1.16 -3.08
N TRP A 115 -3.86 -0.61 -4.01
CA TRP A 115 -5.19 -1.13 -4.33
C TRP A 115 -5.15 -2.49 -5.03
N ILE A 116 -4.17 -2.73 -5.91
CA ILE A 116 -3.96 -4.05 -6.49
C ILE A 116 -3.61 -5.07 -5.41
N ASN A 117 -2.76 -4.69 -4.44
CA ASN A 117 -2.47 -5.52 -3.28
C ASN A 117 -3.73 -5.77 -2.44
N ALA A 118 -4.51 -4.74 -2.12
CA ALA A 118 -5.73 -4.87 -1.32
C ALA A 118 -6.73 -5.83 -1.98
N PHE A 119 -6.96 -5.66 -3.29
CA PHE A 119 -7.78 -6.58 -4.07
C PHE A 119 -7.22 -8.02 -4.04
N PHE A 120 -5.90 -8.17 -4.10
CA PHE A 120 -5.26 -9.47 -4.00
C PHE A 120 -5.42 -10.08 -2.61
N ILE A 121 -5.22 -9.33 -1.53
CA ILE A 121 -5.29 -9.84 -0.16
C ILE A 121 -6.72 -10.17 0.28
N GLU A 122 -7.68 -9.29 0.00
CA GLU A 122 -9.05 -9.44 0.51
C GLU A 122 -9.77 -10.62 -0.14
N ASN A 123 -9.61 -10.78 -1.47
CA ASN A 123 -10.25 -11.83 -2.23
C ASN A 123 -9.51 -13.18 -2.12
N LYS A 124 -9.06 -13.56 -0.93
CA LYS A 124 -8.42 -14.86 -0.68
C LYS A 124 -9.37 -15.79 0.04
N LYS A 125 -9.21 -17.09 -0.17
CA LYS A 125 -9.96 -18.10 0.58
C LYS A 125 -9.60 -18.02 2.06
N GLU A 126 -10.61 -17.97 2.92
CA GLU A 126 -10.41 -17.92 4.37
C GLU A 126 -9.56 -19.10 4.87
N GLY A 127 -8.66 -18.82 5.81
CA GLY A 127 -7.75 -19.82 6.37
C GLY A 127 -6.61 -20.26 5.43
N THR A 128 -6.47 -19.64 4.24
CA THR A 128 -5.32 -19.88 3.36
C THR A 128 -4.26 -18.77 3.50
N PRO A 129 -2.95 -19.12 3.45
CA PRO A 129 -1.88 -18.16 3.48
C PRO A 129 -1.66 -17.51 2.11
N VAL A 130 -1.08 -16.31 2.10
CA VAL A 130 -0.48 -15.72 0.91
C VAL A 130 0.99 -16.13 0.89
N MET A 131 1.44 -16.72 -0.20
CA MET A 131 2.78 -17.28 -0.33
C MET A 131 3.65 -16.32 -1.13
N GLN A 132 4.75 -15.84 -0.54
CA GLN A 132 5.79 -15.13 -1.27
C GLN A 132 6.88 -16.11 -1.66
N VAL A 133 7.10 -16.29 -2.96
CA VAL A 133 8.04 -17.29 -3.48
C VAL A 133 9.10 -16.62 -4.33
N ALA A 134 10.36 -16.89 -3.99
CA ALA A 134 11.52 -16.56 -4.80
C ALA A 134 11.91 -17.80 -5.61
N LEU A 135 11.84 -17.70 -6.94
CA LEU A 135 12.17 -18.78 -7.86
C LEU A 135 13.61 -18.61 -8.36
N PHE A 136 14.34 -19.71 -8.54
CA PHE A 136 15.67 -19.67 -9.16
C PHE A 136 15.60 -19.16 -10.60
N ASP A 137 14.62 -19.65 -11.35
CA ASP A 137 14.31 -19.23 -12.71
C ASP A 137 12.96 -18.50 -12.77
N LYS A 138 12.89 -17.46 -13.61
CA LYS A 138 11.63 -16.71 -13.78
C LYS A 138 10.58 -17.62 -14.43
N PRO A 139 9.33 -17.62 -13.94
CA PRO A 139 8.28 -18.40 -14.56
C PRO A 139 7.82 -17.73 -15.87
N LYS A 140 7.27 -18.50 -16.82
CA LYS A 140 6.91 -17.98 -18.16
C LYS A 140 5.88 -16.83 -18.11
N TYR A 141 5.06 -16.78 -17.07
CA TYR A 141 3.97 -15.80 -16.89
C TYR A 141 4.36 -14.59 -16.02
N CYS A 142 5.59 -14.53 -15.50
CA CYS A 142 6.07 -13.39 -14.71
C CYS A 142 7.50 -13.00 -15.13
N HIS A 143 7.72 -11.70 -15.31
CA HIS A 143 9.06 -11.20 -15.66
C HIS A 143 10.04 -11.21 -14.47
N TYR A 144 9.54 -11.46 -13.25
CA TYR A 144 10.29 -11.43 -12.01
C TYR A 144 10.42 -12.82 -11.39
N LYS A 145 11.50 -13.01 -10.64
CA LYS A 145 11.75 -14.21 -9.83
C LYS A 145 10.92 -14.25 -8.56
N TYR A 146 10.38 -13.11 -8.14
CA TYR A 146 9.56 -12.97 -6.94
C TYR A 146 8.09 -12.86 -7.32
N VAL A 147 7.30 -13.84 -6.88
CA VAL A 147 5.87 -13.91 -7.19
C VAL A 147 5.10 -14.19 -5.91
N PHE A 148 3.98 -13.50 -5.74
CA PHE A 148 3.04 -13.77 -4.65
C PHE A 148 1.93 -14.68 -5.17
N TYR A 149 1.54 -15.69 -4.40
CA TYR A 149 0.45 -16.60 -4.72
C TYR A 149 -0.61 -16.59 -3.62
N LYS A 150 -1.86 -16.78 -4.01
CA LYS A 150 -2.98 -17.01 -3.09
C LYS A 150 -3.93 -18.05 -3.67
N VAL A 151 -4.73 -18.63 -2.79
CA VAL A 151 -5.90 -19.40 -3.20
C VAL A 151 -7.11 -18.48 -3.17
N SER A 152 -7.82 -18.40 -4.28
CA SER A 152 -9.04 -17.63 -4.45
C SER A 152 -10.25 -18.38 -3.84
N PRO A 153 -11.37 -17.71 -3.52
CA PRO A 153 -12.54 -18.37 -2.91
C PRO A 153 -13.11 -19.55 -3.70
N ASP A 154 -13.02 -19.50 -5.04
CA ASP A 154 -13.37 -20.56 -5.99
C ASP A 154 -12.38 -21.75 -5.99
N GLY A 155 -11.29 -21.66 -5.23
CA GLY A 155 -10.24 -22.67 -5.15
C GLY A 155 -9.16 -22.54 -6.24
N SER A 156 -9.28 -21.59 -7.16
CA SER A 156 -8.23 -21.33 -8.16
C SER A 156 -7.00 -20.66 -7.53
N VAL A 157 -5.83 -20.85 -8.14
CA VAL A 157 -4.60 -20.19 -7.69
C VAL A 157 -4.43 -18.89 -8.46
N MET A 158 -4.34 -17.79 -7.74
CA MET A 158 -4.03 -16.48 -8.29
C MET A 158 -2.59 -16.10 -7.94
N TYR A 159 -1.97 -15.33 -8.82
CA TYR A 159 -0.64 -14.78 -8.60
C TYR A 159 -0.65 -13.26 -8.73
N LEU A 160 0.24 -12.60 -8.00
CA LEU A 160 0.56 -11.18 -8.12
C LEU A 160 2.04 -11.06 -8.52
N CYS A 161 2.27 -10.41 -9.65
CA CYS A 161 3.56 -10.28 -10.29
C CYS A 161 3.80 -8.81 -10.74
N PRO A 162 4.95 -8.21 -10.41
CA PRO A 162 5.34 -6.92 -10.98
C PRO A 162 5.42 -6.96 -12.51
N ASN A 163 5.00 -5.89 -13.19
CA ASN A 163 5.23 -5.70 -14.61
C ASN A 163 6.73 -5.61 -14.93
N TYR A 164 7.13 -5.72 -16.20
CA TYR A 164 8.54 -5.73 -16.62
C TYR A 164 9.44 -4.63 -16.02
N TYR A 165 8.88 -3.45 -15.76
CA TYR A 165 9.61 -2.31 -15.18
C TYR A 165 9.54 -2.24 -13.65
N GLY A 166 8.75 -3.10 -13.00
CA GLY A 166 8.58 -3.15 -11.55
C GLY A 166 7.73 -2.03 -10.97
N PHE A 167 7.07 -1.22 -11.81
CA PHE A 167 6.29 -0.06 -11.39
C PHE A 167 4.85 -0.38 -11.04
N ILE A 168 4.26 -1.41 -11.65
CA ILE A 168 2.85 -1.77 -11.45
C ILE A 168 2.74 -3.29 -11.31
N ALA A 169 2.18 -3.75 -10.21
CA ALA A 169 1.81 -5.15 -10.04
C ALA A 169 0.62 -5.52 -10.92
N SER A 170 0.59 -6.77 -11.37
CA SER A 170 -0.51 -7.36 -12.11
C SER A 170 -0.98 -8.62 -11.41
N VAL A 171 -2.27 -8.90 -11.50
CA VAL A 171 -2.89 -10.09 -10.91
C VAL A 171 -3.35 -11.01 -12.04
N GLY A 172 -3.01 -12.29 -11.96
CA GLY A 172 -3.41 -13.30 -12.94
C GLY A 172 -3.85 -14.60 -12.28
N HIS A 173 -4.38 -15.51 -13.09
CA HIS A 173 -4.87 -16.82 -12.67
C HIS A 173 -4.01 -17.93 -13.27
N LEU A 174 -3.80 -19.00 -12.51
CA LEU A 174 -3.14 -20.22 -12.94
C LEU A 174 -4.16 -21.35 -13.08
N ALA A 175 -4.24 -21.93 -14.27
CA ALA A 175 -5.11 -23.10 -14.54
C ALA A 175 -4.63 -24.35 -13.78
N THR A 176 -3.33 -24.47 -13.55
CA THR A 176 -2.70 -25.55 -12.78
C THR A 176 -1.93 -24.96 -11.61
N SER A 177 -2.26 -25.40 -10.39
CA SER A 177 -1.55 -25.00 -9.18
C SER A 177 -0.10 -25.52 -9.21
N PRO A 178 0.90 -24.69 -8.89
CA PRO A 178 2.26 -25.18 -8.65
C PRO A 178 2.30 -26.15 -7.46
N ASP A 179 3.18 -27.15 -7.54
CA ASP A 179 3.27 -28.24 -6.53
C ASP A 179 3.58 -27.75 -5.11
N PHE A 180 4.27 -26.62 -4.96
CA PHE A 180 4.54 -26.05 -3.64
C PHE A 180 3.28 -25.46 -2.99
N VAL A 181 2.34 -24.94 -3.77
CA VAL A 181 1.09 -24.37 -3.27
C VAL A 181 0.17 -25.48 -2.74
N THR A 182 0.07 -26.59 -3.47
CA THR A 182 -0.73 -27.75 -3.06
C THR A 182 -0.17 -28.39 -1.80
N ASN A 183 1.15 -28.59 -1.74
CA ASN A 183 1.82 -29.17 -0.57
C ASN A 183 1.65 -28.34 0.70
N GLN A 184 1.70 -26.99 0.62
CA GLN A 184 1.41 -26.13 1.76
C GLN A 184 -0.07 -26.16 2.19
N LEU A 185 -1.00 -26.31 1.25
CA LEU A 185 -2.42 -26.44 1.56
C LEU A 185 -2.71 -27.71 2.38
N HIS A 186 -2.12 -28.85 1.99
CA HIS A 186 -2.26 -30.12 2.71
C HIS A 186 -1.75 -30.03 4.16
N LEU A 187 -0.65 -29.32 4.38
CA LEU A 187 -0.08 -29.10 5.72
C LEU A 187 -1.03 -28.25 6.60
N SER A 188 -1.66 -27.23 6.04
CA SER A 188 -2.64 -26.39 6.75
C SER A 188 -3.91 -27.17 7.13
N THR A 189 -4.42 -28.04 6.26
CA THR A 189 -5.62 -28.85 6.56
C THR A 189 -5.36 -29.89 7.64
N LYS A 190 -4.18 -30.52 7.64
CA LYS A 190 -3.79 -31.50 8.67
C LYS A 190 -3.68 -30.86 10.06
N LYS A 191 -3.09 -29.67 10.14
CA LYS A 191 -2.96 -28.91 11.40
C LYS A 191 -4.30 -28.46 11.99
N LYS A 192 -5.30 -28.18 11.13
CA LYS A 192 -6.67 -27.82 11.54
C LYS A 192 -7.42 -29.05 12.12
N HIS A 193 -7.24 -30.22 11.52
CA HIS A 193 -7.83 -31.47 12.02
C HIS A 193 -7.28 -31.90 13.38
N ASP A 194 -5.99 -31.72 13.64
CA ASP A 194 -5.38 -32.07 14.93
C ASP A 194 -5.78 -31.11 16.06
N ALA A 195 -6.08 -29.84 15.75
CA ALA A 195 -6.56 -28.86 16.72
C ALA A 195 -8.04 -29.03 17.11
N THR A 196 -8.82 -29.78 16.31
CA THR A 196 -10.25 -30.05 16.58
C THR A 196 -10.46 -31.38 17.31
N LYS A 197 -9.38 -32.14 17.57
CA LYS A 197 -9.37 -33.42 18.29
C LYS A 197 -8.86 -33.33 19.74
N LYS A 198 -8.73 -32.12 20.28
CA LYS A 198 -8.39 -31.88 21.70
C LYS A 198 -9.57 -31.29 22.45
#